data_AF-A0A257B267-F1
#
_entry.id   AF-A0A257B267-F1
#
_cell.length_a   1.000
_cell.length_b   1.000
_cell.length_c   1.000
_cell.angle_alpha   90.00
_cell.angle_beta   90.00
_cell.angle_gamma   90.00
#
_symmetry.space_group_name_H-M   'P 1'
#
loop_
_entity.id
_entity.type
_entity.pdbx_description
1 polymer ?
#
loop_
_entity_poly.entity_id
_entity_poly.type
_entity_poly.pdbx_seq_one_letter_code
_entity_poly.pdbx_strand_id
1 'polypeptide(L)'
;MRSALLWVLKLVVHALFRVAFTLEYAGVENVPLTGAVILAGNHPSYLDPALISLPVRRRIRFVAWDKLFAIPLLGSLIRFFGAFPVDTTRRDQQAFLQALQVLRDGDALGIFPEAGLSKEARMNALLKSGAARLAIAAQCPLVPVTIAGARAAWPRGQWLPLPRKITVKYHPPLQPPAAERATAADESALAQALTEQLRQSIERRLLPALKVGAKRAELYSRPAWALRSYEWIPLWVWLASFGLAGTRWALTLPTAAYLAYLLLDIWLLPQQRLTKVVRDLALPAWLAASYPWAVATFVPPGAQAAFLDAKAWLLGLALASALFPFHWTSYYDAQRFLRGLAMGYLALWWLEAIRPEGLGYGPHVLWLSFVVAYALAVRHLHWPLVTAGALAYLSMFWLLSPERWASDMLYYAGAGVAVCGYARSVKFVAHDGRLA
;
A
#
# COMPACT_ATOMS: atom_id res chain seq x y z
N MET A 1 26.23 11.59 -13.69
CA MET A 1 25.47 10.57 -14.46
C MET A 1 25.11 9.32 -13.63
N ARG A 2 26.07 8.62 -12.98
CA ARG A 2 25.79 7.40 -12.18
C ARG A 2 24.85 7.62 -10.98
N SER A 3 24.93 8.77 -10.31
CA SER A 3 24.04 9.14 -9.19
C SER A 3 22.59 9.34 -9.63
N ALA A 4 22.37 10.11 -10.71
CA ALA A 4 21.03 10.35 -11.26
C ALA A 4 20.34 9.07 -11.71
N LEU A 5 21.05 8.17 -12.40
CA LEU A 5 20.51 6.87 -12.79
C LEU A 5 20.14 6.01 -11.57
N LEU A 6 20.95 6.03 -10.51
CA LEU A 6 20.66 5.31 -9.27
C LEU A 6 19.40 5.84 -8.58
N TRP A 7 19.18 7.15 -8.61
CA TRP A 7 17.97 7.78 -8.08
C TRP A 7 16.73 7.40 -8.89
N VAL A 8 16.81 7.46 -10.22
CA VAL A 8 15.70 7.03 -11.10
C VAL A 8 15.38 5.56 -10.86
N LEU A 9 16.39 4.68 -10.81
CA LEU A 9 16.17 3.27 -10.55
C LEU A 9 15.59 3.02 -9.15
N LYS A 10 16.07 3.73 -8.12
CA LYS A 10 15.48 3.70 -6.77
C LYS A 10 14.00 4.09 -6.80
N LEU A 11 13.63 5.14 -7.53
CA LEU A 11 12.23 5.58 -7.66
C LEU A 11 11.37 4.51 -8.34
N VAL A 12 11.85 3.93 -9.44
CA VAL A 12 11.15 2.84 -10.16
C VAL A 12 10.98 1.63 -9.26
N VAL A 13 12.04 1.18 -8.59
CA VAL A 13 11.99 0.03 -7.66
C VAL A 13 11.08 0.35 -6.47
N HIS A 14 11.10 1.57 -5.94
CA HIS A 14 10.19 1.99 -4.87
C HIS A 14 8.74 1.90 -5.30
N ALA A 15 8.42 2.38 -6.49
CA ALA A 15 7.07 2.32 -7.05
C ALA A 15 6.63 0.85 -7.22
N LEU A 16 7.48 0.01 -7.81
CA LEU A 16 7.20 -1.43 -7.97
C LEU A 16 6.97 -2.11 -6.60
N PHE A 17 7.78 -1.80 -5.59
CA PHE A 17 7.61 -2.36 -4.25
C PHE A 17 6.36 -1.84 -3.56
N ARG A 18 5.94 -0.59 -3.80
CA ARG A 18 4.68 -0.03 -3.29
C ARG A 18 3.44 -0.67 -3.94
N VAL A 19 3.57 -1.12 -5.19
CA VAL A 19 2.54 -1.90 -5.88
C VAL A 19 2.50 -3.33 -5.35
N ALA A 20 3.67 -3.96 -5.21
CA ALA A 20 3.78 -5.33 -4.73
C ALA A 20 3.46 -5.49 -3.24
N PHE A 21 3.78 -4.50 -2.40
CA PHE A 21 3.70 -4.57 -0.94
C PHE A 21 3.10 -3.31 -0.32
N THR A 22 2.44 -3.47 0.83
CA THR A 22 2.07 -2.32 1.66
C THR A 22 3.29 -1.92 2.50
N LEU A 23 4.06 -0.94 2.01
CA LEU A 23 5.27 -0.46 2.70
C LEU A 23 4.97 0.68 3.68
N GLU A 24 5.48 0.55 4.90
CA GLU A 24 5.49 1.61 5.90
C GLU A 24 6.91 1.87 6.40
N TYR A 25 7.32 3.13 6.38
CA TYR A 25 8.62 3.59 6.85
C TYR A 25 8.43 4.53 8.04
N ALA A 26 9.26 4.38 9.07
CA ALA A 26 9.24 5.26 10.24
C ALA A 26 10.66 5.53 10.73
N GLY A 27 10.93 6.77 11.16
CA GLY A 27 12.22 7.14 11.74
C GLY A 27 13.35 7.34 10.73
N VAL A 28 13.06 7.46 9.43
CA VAL A 28 14.08 7.62 8.37
C VAL A 28 15.00 8.81 8.64
N GLU A 29 14.47 9.84 9.30
CA GLU A 29 15.17 11.02 9.81
C GLU A 29 16.29 10.72 10.81
N ASN A 30 16.29 9.55 11.45
CA ASN A 30 17.37 9.13 12.35
C ASN A 30 18.65 8.71 11.59
N VAL A 31 18.59 8.57 10.26
CA VAL A 31 19.76 8.23 9.43
C VAL A 31 20.52 9.52 9.09
N PRO A 32 21.77 9.69 9.54
CA PRO A 32 22.61 10.83 9.18
C PRO A 32 22.76 10.99 7.67
N LEU A 33 22.53 12.21 7.18
CA LEU A 33 22.58 12.53 5.75
C LEU A 33 24.01 12.47 5.18
N THR A 34 25.01 12.74 6.01
CA THR A 34 26.44 12.79 5.66
C THR A 34 27.28 12.10 6.74
N GLY A 35 28.54 11.79 6.42
CA GLY A 35 29.48 11.13 7.33
C GLY A 35 29.25 9.62 7.47
N ALA A 36 30.20 8.95 8.12
CA ALA A 36 30.16 7.51 8.36
C ALA A 36 28.94 7.12 9.20
N VAL A 37 28.22 6.09 8.80
CA VAL A 37 27.12 5.52 9.61
C VAL A 37 26.95 4.03 9.31
N ILE A 38 26.66 3.25 10.34
CA ILE A 38 26.30 1.84 10.19
C ILE A 38 24.79 1.68 10.41
N LEU A 39 24.07 1.15 9.42
CA LEU A 39 22.69 0.70 9.58
C LEU A 39 22.70 -0.80 9.87
N ALA A 40 22.30 -1.18 11.08
CA ALA A 40 22.30 -2.56 11.52
C ALA A 40 20.88 -3.04 11.83
N GLY A 41 20.39 -4.04 11.09
CA GLY A 41 19.02 -4.53 11.24
C GLY A 41 18.88 -6.04 11.26
N ASN A 42 17.70 -6.52 11.63
CA ASN A 42 17.37 -7.93 11.48
C ASN A 42 17.24 -8.33 10.00
N HIS A 43 17.41 -9.62 9.68
CA HIS A 43 17.50 -10.12 8.30
C HIS A 43 16.43 -11.18 7.94
N PRO A 44 15.13 -10.83 7.94
CA PRO A 44 14.06 -11.77 7.63
C PRO A 44 13.93 -12.22 6.16
N SER A 45 14.47 -11.49 5.17
CA SER A 45 14.26 -11.73 3.73
C SER A 45 15.41 -11.25 2.84
N TYR A 46 15.50 -11.78 1.61
CA TYR A 46 16.42 -11.26 0.59
C TYR A 46 16.08 -9.83 0.14
N LEU A 47 14.87 -9.34 0.43
CA LEU A 47 14.44 -7.97 0.12
C LEU A 47 15.05 -6.92 1.04
N ASP A 48 15.59 -7.33 2.19
CA ASP A 48 15.95 -6.41 3.27
C ASP A 48 16.94 -5.30 2.86
N PRO A 49 18.02 -5.57 2.09
CA PRO A 49 18.91 -4.49 1.63
C PRO A 49 18.19 -3.43 0.79
N ALA A 50 17.28 -3.86 -0.08
CA ALA A 50 16.47 -2.94 -0.88
C ALA A 50 15.47 -2.18 -0.01
N LEU A 51 14.76 -2.87 0.89
CA LEU A 51 13.79 -2.27 1.81
C LEU A 51 14.43 -1.17 2.69
N ILE A 52 15.65 -1.38 3.17
CA ILE A 52 16.42 -0.39 3.94
C ILE A 52 16.90 0.75 3.02
N SER A 53 17.33 0.45 1.80
CA SER A 53 17.92 1.46 0.92
C SER A 53 16.91 2.45 0.34
N LEU A 54 15.69 1.97 0.06
CA LEU A 54 14.69 2.70 -0.70
C LEU A 54 14.30 4.09 -0.15
N PRO A 55 13.97 4.26 1.16
CA PRO A 55 13.59 5.56 1.70
C PRO A 55 14.80 6.45 2.06
N VAL A 56 16.01 5.90 2.12
CA VAL A 56 17.21 6.60 2.59
C VAL A 56 17.78 7.45 1.45
N ARG A 57 18.06 8.72 1.76
CA ARG A 57 18.48 9.74 0.77
C ARG A 57 19.96 9.70 0.38
N ARG A 58 20.69 8.67 0.82
CA ARG A 58 22.10 8.43 0.48
C ARG A 58 22.28 6.99 0.03
N ARG A 59 23.42 6.72 -0.60
CA ARG A 59 23.80 5.35 -0.98
C ARG A 59 24.20 4.59 0.28
N ILE A 60 23.74 3.35 0.40
CA ILE A 60 24.12 2.43 1.48
C ILE A 60 24.86 1.28 0.84
N ARG A 61 26.06 0.99 1.34
CA ARG A 61 26.88 -0.12 0.86
C ARG A 61 26.63 -1.34 1.74
N PHE A 62 26.26 -2.46 1.14
CA PHE A 62 25.97 -3.69 1.88
C PHE A 62 27.06 -4.73 1.69
N VAL A 63 27.35 -5.45 2.76
CA VAL A 63 28.12 -6.68 2.67
C VAL A 63 27.21 -7.78 2.08
N ALA A 64 27.63 -8.41 1.00
CA ALA A 64 26.88 -9.49 0.36
C ALA A 64 27.78 -10.68 0.00
N TRP A 65 27.19 -11.87 -0.06
CA TRP A 65 27.92 -13.10 -0.37
C TRP A 65 28.50 -13.04 -1.79
N ASP A 66 29.79 -13.31 -1.93
CA ASP A 66 30.55 -13.29 -3.19
C ASP A 66 29.87 -14.06 -4.33
N LYS A 67 29.26 -15.22 -4.06
CA LYS A 67 28.56 -16.01 -5.09
C LYS A 67 27.40 -15.26 -5.76
N LEU A 68 26.76 -14.31 -5.08
CA LEU A 68 25.70 -13.48 -5.68
C LEU A 68 26.23 -12.57 -6.79
N PHE A 69 27.52 -12.22 -6.73
CA PHE A 69 28.18 -11.36 -7.71
C PHE A 69 28.57 -12.09 -9.00
N ALA A 70 28.61 -13.42 -8.97
CA ALA A 70 28.86 -14.27 -10.13
C ALA A 70 27.59 -14.49 -10.98
N ILE A 71 26.40 -14.26 -10.42
CA ILE A 71 25.13 -14.41 -11.14
C ILE A 71 24.97 -13.24 -12.14
N PRO A 72 24.82 -13.52 -13.45
CA PRO A 72 24.60 -12.48 -14.46
C PRO A 72 23.37 -11.62 -14.13
N LEU A 73 23.42 -10.32 -14.49
CA LEU A 73 22.41 -9.30 -14.16
C LEU A 73 22.28 -9.00 -12.66
N LEU A 74 22.07 -10.00 -11.79
CA LEU A 74 21.94 -9.82 -10.35
C LEU A 74 23.22 -9.22 -9.74
N GLY A 75 24.39 -9.77 -10.09
CA GLY A 75 25.67 -9.27 -9.61
C GLY A 75 25.93 -7.82 -10.02
N SER A 76 25.56 -7.44 -11.26
CA SER A 76 25.66 -6.07 -11.75
C SER A 76 24.69 -5.13 -11.01
N LEU A 77 23.46 -5.60 -10.75
CA LEU A 77 22.43 -4.86 -10.04
C LEU A 77 22.84 -4.57 -8.59
N ILE A 78 23.29 -5.58 -7.84
CA ILE A 78 23.68 -5.39 -6.43
C ILE A 78 24.95 -4.53 -6.31
N ARG A 79 25.91 -4.65 -7.24
CA ARG A 79 27.06 -3.73 -7.33
C ARG A 79 26.62 -2.30 -7.56
N PHE A 80 25.67 -2.11 -8.47
CA PHE A 80 25.11 -0.79 -8.77
C PHE A 80 24.46 -0.18 -7.52
N PHE A 81 23.68 -0.95 -6.76
CA PHE A 81 23.10 -0.48 -5.50
C PHE A 81 24.11 -0.28 -4.36
N GLY A 82 25.35 -0.73 -4.51
CA GLY A 82 26.46 -0.46 -3.58
C GLY A 82 26.93 -1.67 -2.77
N ALA A 83 26.41 -2.87 -3.05
CA ALA A 83 26.88 -4.08 -2.40
C ALA A 83 28.31 -4.41 -2.82
N PHE A 84 29.10 -4.97 -1.90
CA PHE A 84 30.43 -5.49 -2.17
C PHE A 84 30.58 -6.94 -1.66
N PRO A 85 31.38 -7.77 -2.36
CA PRO A 85 31.48 -9.20 -2.08
C PRO A 85 32.30 -9.48 -0.84
N VAL A 86 31.86 -10.47 -0.06
CA VAL A 86 32.61 -11.06 1.06
C VAL A 86 32.50 -12.58 1.00
N ASP A 87 33.62 -13.26 1.20
CA ASP A 87 33.66 -14.70 1.40
C ASP A 87 33.18 -15.02 2.83
N THR A 88 32.04 -15.70 2.93
CA THR A 88 31.43 -16.07 4.21
C THR A 88 32.03 -17.35 4.82
N THR A 89 32.88 -18.06 4.08
CA THR A 89 33.52 -19.32 4.52
C THR A 89 34.83 -19.09 5.27
N ARG A 90 35.54 -17.99 4.98
CA ARG A 90 36.74 -17.58 5.70
C ARG A 90 36.37 -16.54 6.76
N ARG A 91 37.02 -16.58 7.94
CA ARG A 91 36.95 -15.48 8.92
C ARG A 91 37.70 -14.29 8.33
N ASP A 92 37.03 -13.56 7.47
CA ASP A 92 37.71 -12.71 6.54
C ASP A 92 38.04 -11.37 7.20
N GLN A 93 39.26 -11.25 7.74
CA GLN A 93 39.81 -9.96 8.19
C GLN A 93 39.71 -8.91 7.07
N GLN A 94 39.78 -9.33 5.80
CA GLN A 94 39.64 -8.43 4.66
C GLN A 94 38.25 -7.80 4.59
N ALA A 95 37.18 -8.54 4.89
CA ALA A 95 35.83 -8.00 4.91
C ALA A 95 35.65 -6.90 5.97
N PHE A 96 36.25 -7.10 7.15
CA PHE A 96 36.27 -6.10 8.20
C PHE A 96 37.04 -4.84 7.77
N LEU A 97 38.21 -5.00 7.17
CA LEU A 97 39.02 -3.88 6.68
C LEU A 97 38.33 -3.11 5.54
N GLN A 98 37.68 -3.80 4.61
CA GLN A 98 36.91 -3.17 3.55
C GLN A 98 35.71 -2.39 4.10
N ALA A 99 34.97 -2.99 5.05
CA ALA A 99 33.86 -2.31 5.72
C ALA A 99 34.34 -1.06 6.49
N LEU A 100 35.50 -1.15 7.14
CA LEU A 100 36.13 -0.01 7.81
C LEU A 100 36.55 1.07 6.80
N GLN A 101 37.07 0.69 5.63
CA GLN A 101 37.40 1.64 4.57
C GLN A 101 36.16 2.38 4.07
N VAL A 102 35.04 1.68 3.85
CA VAL A 102 33.76 2.32 3.50
C VAL A 102 33.39 3.40 4.52
N LEU A 103 33.52 3.10 5.81
CA LEU A 103 33.20 4.05 6.86
C LEU A 103 34.20 5.22 6.90
N ARG A 104 35.50 4.96 6.69
CA ARG A 104 36.53 6.02 6.60
C ARG A 104 36.32 6.95 5.42
N ASP A 105 35.78 6.45 4.31
CA ASP A 105 35.40 7.25 3.14
C ASP A 105 34.15 8.11 3.41
N GLY A 106 33.53 7.99 4.60
CA GLY A 106 32.34 8.74 5.00
C GLY A 106 31.03 8.17 4.44
N ASP A 107 31.05 6.95 3.91
CA ASP A 107 29.86 6.28 3.34
C ASP A 107 28.99 5.61 4.42
N ALA A 108 27.74 5.30 4.05
CA ALA A 108 26.85 4.51 4.89
C ALA A 108 27.03 3.02 4.62
N LEU A 109 27.20 2.23 5.69
CA LEU A 109 27.35 0.78 5.64
C LEU A 109 26.08 0.10 6.16
N GLY A 110 25.52 -0.83 5.40
CA GLY A 110 24.43 -1.71 5.83
C GLY A 110 24.96 -3.07 6.25
N ILE A 111 24.61 -3.51 7.45
CA ILE A 111 25.05 -4.80 8.01
C ILE A 111 23.91 -5.54 8.71
N PHE A 112 23.93 -6.87 8.58
CA PHE A 112 22.96 -7.75 9.26
C PHE A 112 23.70 -8.61 10.30
N PRO A 113 23.65 -8.25 11.60
CA PRO A 113 24.43 -8.92 12.64
C PRO A 113 23.97 -10.37 12.93
N GLU A 114 22.86 -10.82 12.37
CA GLU A 114 22.42 -12.23 12.43
C GLU A 114 23.30 -13.20 11.62
N ALA A 115 24.15 -12.67 10.72
CA ALA A 115 25.08 -13.43 9.87
C ALA A 115 24.44 -14.55 9.03
N GLY A 116 23.22 -14.29 8.58
CA GLY A 116 22.37 -15.14 7.76
C GLY A 116 20.92 -14.66 7.87
N LEU A 117 20.03 -15.14 7.01
CA LEU A 117 18.61 -14.81 7.19
C LEU A 117 18.07 -15.48 8.45
N SER A 118 17.20 -14.77 9.16
CA SER A 118 16.50 -15.29 10.35
C SER A 118 15.83 -16.63 10.00
N LYS A 119 16.11 -17.68 10.79
CA LYS A 119 15.51 -19.01 10.55
C LYS A 119 14.05 -19.03 10.98
N GLU A 120 13.71 -18.28 12.02
CA GLU A 120 12.37 -18.16 12.58
C GLU A 120 11.72 -16.83 12.22
N ALA A 121 10.48 -16.61 12.67
CA ALA A 121 9.82 -15.31 12.58
C ALA A 121 10.47 -14.25 13.49
N ARG A 122 11.28 -14.69 14.46
CA ARG A 122 12.03 -13.86 15.40
C ARG A 122 13.46 -13.66 14.92
N MET A 123 14.08 -12.57 15.38
CA MET A 123 15.51 -12.34 15.22
C MET A 123 16.29 -13.41 15.99
N ASN A 124 17.44 -13.82 15.47
CA ASN A 124 18.33 -14.75 16.18
C ASN A 124 18.71 -14.19 17.56
N ALA A 125 18.69 -15.05 18.59
CA ALA A 125 18.96 -14.67 19.98
C ALA A 125 20.39 -14.13 20.20
N LEU A 126 21.35 -14.59 19.37
CA LEU A 126 22.74 -14.17 19.43
C LEU A 126 23.10 -13.40 18.16
N LEU A 127 23.35 -12.10 18.32
CA LEU A 127 23.87 -11.23 17.28
C LEU A 127 25.40 -11.28 17.28
N LYS A 128 26.04 -11.30 16.10
CA LYS A 128 27.49 -11.14 15.98
C LYS A 128 27.89 -9.69 16.30
N SER A 129 28.99 -9.52 17.01
CA SER A 129 29.51 -8.21 17.44
C SER A 129 30.18 -7.38 16.33
N GLY A 130 30.25 -7.88 15.08
CA GLY A 130 30.97 -7.22 13.99
C GLY A 130 30.50 -5.79 13.70
N ALA A 131 29.19 -5.53 13.76
CA ALA A 131 28.63 -4.19 13.57
C ALA A 131 29.09 -3.22 14.67
N ALA A 132 29.06 -3.65 15.93
CA ALA A 132 29.50 -2.86 17.07
C ALA A 132 31.01 -2.61 17.04
N ARG A 133 31.81 -3.63 16.69
CA ARG A 133 33.27 -3.49 16.53
C ARG A 133 33.63 -2.47 15.44
N LEU A 134 32.91 -2.48 14.31
CA LEU A 134 33.08 -1.49 13.25
C LEU A 134 32.68 -0.08 13.72
N ALA A 135 31.58 0.06 14.45
CA ALA A 135 31.14 1.35 14.98
C ALA A 135 32.19 1.97 15.93
N ILE A 136 32.76 1.15 16.82
CA ILE A 136 33.82 1.56 17.75
C ILE A 136 35.10 1.91 16.99
N ALA A 137 35.54 1.06 16.06
CA ALA A 137 36.78 1.30 15.30
C ALA A 137 36.70 2.52 14.37
N ALA A 138 35.52 2.78 13.79
CA ALA A 138 35.29 3.94 12.92
C ALA A 138 34.81 5.18 13.69
N GLN A 139 34.55 5.07 15.00
CA GLN A 139 33.94 6.11 15.83
C GLN A 139 32.72 6.74 15.15
N CYS A 140 31.81 5.90 14.63
CA CYS A 140 30.65 6.35 13.86
C CYS A 140 29.32 5.86 14.47
N PRO A 141 28.21 6.59 14.26
CA PRO A 141 26.90 6.19 14.74
C PRO A 141 26.44 4.82 14.20
N LEU A 142 25.82 4.03 15.08
CA LEU A 142 25.19 2.75 14.77
C LEU A 142 23.67 2.90 14.86
N VAL A 143 22.98 2.91 13.71
CA VAL A 143 21.52 3.06 13.61
C VAL A 143 20.85 1.67 13.59
N PRO A 144 20.09 1.30 14.63
CA PRO A 144 19.31 0.07 14.62
C PRO A 144 18.17 0.16 13.60
N VAL A 145 17.89 -0.93 12.88
CA VAL A 145 16.79 -1.02 11.93
C VAL A 145 15.93 -2.26 12.21
N THR A 146 14.63 -2.08 12.40
CA THR A 146 13.67 -3.19 12.51
C THR A 146 12.90 -3.37 11.23
N ILE A 147 12.94 -4.58 10.68
CA ILE A 147 12.13 -5.03 9.54
C ILE A 147 11.11 -6.05 10.04
N ALA A 148 9.83 -5.75 9.88
CA ALA A 148 8.73 -6.65 10.21
C ALA A 148 7.88 -6.95 8.98
N GLY A 149 7.43 -8.20 8.85
CA GLY A 149 6.53 -8.64 7.77
C GLY A 149 7.22 -9.09 6.47
N ALA A 150 8.50 -8.78 6.26
CA ALA A 150 9.24 -9.13 5.04
C ALA A 150 9.37 -10.66 4.82
N ARG A 151 9.57 -11.46 5.88
CA ARG A 151 9.56 -12.94 5.77
C ARG A 151 8.22 -13.48 5.27
N ALA A 152 7.12 -12.91 5.77
CA ALA A 152 5.78 -13.32 5.33
C ALA A 152 5.46 -12.83 3.91
N ALA A 153 6.14 -11.76 3.47
CA ALA A 153 6.07 -11.24 2.11
C ALA A 153 6.84 -12.12 1.13
N TRP A 154 8.02 -12.63 1.50
CA TRP A 154 8.74 -13.58 0.64
C TRP A 154 9.42 -14.67 1.47
N PRO A 155 8.68 -15.75 1.78
CA PRO A 155 9.20 -16.91 2.50
C PRO A 155 10.28 -17.63 1.68
N ARG A 156 11.24 -18.26 2.37
CA ARG A 156 12.23 -19.12 1.72
C ARG A 156 11.53 -20.25 0.95
N GLY A 157 11.97 -20.48 -0.29
CA GLY A 157 11.43 -21.52 -1.16
C GLY A 157 10.25 -21.10 -2.03
N GLN A 158 9.70 -19.89 -1.86
CA GLN A 158 8.71 -19.35 -2.79
C GLN A 158 9.37 -18.62 -3.95
N TRP A 159 8.88 -18.87 -5.17
CA TRP A 159 9.42 -18.26 -6.38
C TRP A 159 9.04 -16.77 -6.53
N LEU A 160 7.85 -16.39 -6.07
CA LEU A 160 7.35 -15.01 -6.11
C LEU A 160 6.96 -14.50 -4.72
N PRO A 161 7.14 -13.19 -4.47
CA PRO A 161 6.69 -12.57 -3.26
C PRO A 161 5.16 -12.40 -3.21
N LEU A 162 4.61 -12.44 -2.01
CA LEU A 162 3.20 -12.24 -1.67
C LEU A 162 2.93 -10.79 -1.25
N PRO A 163 1.78 -10.21 -1.65
CA PRO A 163 1.43 -8.84 -1.30
C PRO A 163 1.09 -8.74 0.19
N ARG A 164 2.08 -8.29 0.97
CA ARG A 164 2.06 -8.24 2.44
C ARG A 164 2.47 -6.85 2.94
N LYS A 165 2.04 -6.55 4.17
CA LYS A 165 2.48 -5.33 4.85
C LYS A 165 3.89 -5.55 5.36
N ILE A 166 4.79 -4.64 5.01
CA ILE A 166 6.17 -4.61 5.47
C ILE A 166 6.38 -3.27 6.15
N THR A 167 6.86 -3.31 7.39
CA THR A 167 7.21 -2.12 8.15
C THR A 167 8.70 -2.11 8.40
N VAL A 168 9.35 -1.01 8.01
CA VAL A 168 10.77 -0.76 8.23
C VAL A 168 10.89 0.47 9.15
N LYS A 169 11.48 0.26 10.31
CA LYS A 169 11.69 1.32 11.30
C LYS A 169 13.18 1.54 11.55
N TYR A 170 13.62 2.78 11.40
CA TYR A 170 14.95 3.24 11.78
C TYR A 170 14.86 3.84 13.17
N HIS A 171 15.68 3.36 14.09
CA HIS A 171 15.69 3.81 15.49
C HIS A 171 16.72 4.92 15.70
N PRO A 172 16.68 5.63 16.85
CA PRO A 172 17.71 6.60 17.19
C PRO A 172 19.12 5.99 17.12
N PRO A 173 20.12 6.72 16.61
CA PRO A 173 21.49 6.23 16.51
C PRO A 173 22.08 5.97 17.89
N LEU A 174 22.74 4.81 18.03
CA LEU A 174 23.59 4.48 19.16
C LEU A 174 24.99 5.03 18.90
N GLN A 175 25.52 5.80 19.84
CA GLN A 175 26.88 6.33 19.74
C GLN A 175 27.88 5.31 20.30
N PRO A 176 28.96 5.01 19.58
CA PRO A 176 30.01 4.17 20.13
C PRO A 176 30.71 4.90 21.30
N PRO A 177 31.16 4.17 22.33
CA PRO A 177 31.99 4.74 23.38
C PRO A 177 33.31 5.27 22.80
N ALA A 178 33.83 6.35 23.39
CA ALA A 178 35.12 6.92 23.01
C ALA A 178 36.23 5.89 23.22
N ALA A 179 37.07 5.68 22.20
CA ALA A 179 38.10 4.64 22.19
C ALA A 179 39.36 4.98 23.03
N GLU A 180 39.36 6.05 23.82
CA GLU A 180 40.58 6.75 24.23
C GLU A 180 41.53 6.02 25.18
N ARG A 181 41.27 4.78 25.64
CA ARG A 181 42.21 3.97 26.47
C ARG A 181 41.77 2.53 26.78
N ALA A 182 41.03 1.87 25.88
CA ALA A 182 40.51 0.52 26.14
C ALA A 182 41.57 -0.56 25.84
N THR A 183 41.75 -1.54 26.74
CA THR A 183 42.51 -2.77 26.42
C THR A 183 41.71 -3.64 25.43
N ALA A 184 42.34 -4.64 24.80
CA ALA A 184 41.64 -5.55 23.89
C ALA A 184 40.48 -6.32 24.57
N ALA A 185 40.58 -6.58 25.89
CA ALA A 185 39.49 -7.16 26.68
C ALA A 185 38.32 -6.18 26.84
N ASP A 186 38.63 -4.90 27.08
CA ASP A 186 37.64 -3.83 27.18
C ASP A 186 36.92 -3.59 25.85
N GLU A 187 37.62 -3.63 24.71
CA GLU A 187 37.00 -3.49 23.39
C GLU A 187 35.95 -4.57 23.10
N SER A 188 36.23 -5.82 23.49
CA SER A 188 35.29 -6.92 23.32
C SER A 188 34.05 -6.73 24.19
N ALA A 189 34.23 -6.33 25.46
CA ALA A 189 33.14 -6.04 26.37
C ALA A 189 32.27 -4.86 25.89
N LEU A 190 32.90 -3.77 25.43
CA LEU A 190 32.22 -2.60 24.86
C LEU A 190 31.43 -2.98 23.60
N ALA A 191 32.02 -3.80 22.71
CA ALA A 191 31.35 -4.28 21.52
C ALA A 191 30.15 -5.17 21.87
N GLN A 192 30.26 -6.02 22.89
CA GLN A 192 29.13 -6.84 23.38
C GLN A 192 28.02 -5.97 23.96
N ALA A 193 28.35 -4.99 24.80
CA ALA A 193 27.38 -4.06 25.38
C ALA A 193 26.62 -3.27 24.30
N LEU A 194 27.34 -2.74 23.30
CA LEU A 194 26.72 -2.02 22.18
C LEU A 194 25.87 -2.96 21.29
N THR A 195 26.31 -4.22 21.11
CA THR A 195 25.52 -5.24 20.39
C THR A 195 24.23 -5.57 21.14
N GLU A 196 24.26 -5.60 22.47
CA GLU A 196 23.08 -5.84 23.30
C GLU A 196 22.10 -4.66 23.24
N GLN A 197 22.58 -3.41 23.29
CA GLN A 197 21.74 -2.23 23.08
C GLN A 197 21.09 -2.22 21.68
N LEU A 198 21.86 -2.61 20.65
CA LEU A 198 21.35 -2.80 19.30
C LEU A 198 20.22 -3.85 19.27
N ARG A 199 20.44 -5.01 19.89
CA ARG A 199 19.48 -6.11 19.99
C ARG A 199 18.18 -5.64 20.63
N GLN A 200 18.27 -4.99 21.80
CA GLN A 200 17.11 -4.49 22.55
C GLN A 200 16.31 -3.46 21.75
N SER A 201 17.00 -2.55 21.05
CA SER A 201 16.36 -1.54 20.19
C SER A 201 15.53 -2.18 19.08
N ILE A 202 16.06 -3.24 18.45
CA ILE A 202 15.36 -3.97 17.39
C ILE A 202 14.18 -4.78 17.98
N GLU A 203 14.39 -5.54 19.05
CA GLU A 203 13.37 -6.42 19.63
C GLU A 203 12.17 -5.68 20.20
N ARG A 204 12.40 -4.53 20.86
CA ARG A 204 11.34 -3.70 21.47
C ARG A 204 10.25 -3.35 20.46
N ARG A 205 10.58 -3.27 19.17
CA ARG A 205 9.60 -3.04 18.09
C ARG A 205 9.27 -4.27 17.26
N LEU A 206 10.19 -5.22 17.12
CA LEU A 206 9.94 -6.43 16.34
C LEU A 206 8.86 -7.30 16.99
N LEU A 207 8.94 -7.55 18.30
CA LEU A 207 8.02 -8.47 18.99
C LEU A 207 6.55 -8.00 18.95
N PRO A 208 6.21 -6.73 19.25
CA PRO A 208 4.84 -6.25 19.09
C PRO A 208 4.34 -6.35 17.64
N ALA A 209 5.20 -6.03 16.66
CA ALA A 209 4.84 -6.11 15.25
C ALA A 209 4.53 -7.55 14.82
N LEU A 210 5.31 -8.52 15.28
CA LEU A 210 5.06 -9.95 15.04
C LEU A 210 3.76 -10.42 15.71
N LYS A 211 3.49 -10.02 16.96
CA LYS A 211 2.23 -10.36 17.67
C LYS A 211 1.01 -9.80 16.95
N VAL A 212 1.05 -8.53 16.53
CA VAL A 212 -0.02 -7.91 15.74
C VAL A 212 -0.19 -8.63 14.40
N GLY A 213 0.91 -8.98 13.73
CA GLY A 213 0.90 -9.75 12.49
C GLY A 213 0.23 -11.12 12.64
N ALA A 214 0.58 -11.87 13.70
CA ALA A 214 0.02 -13.17 14.01
C ALA A 214 -1.48 -13.08 14.35
N LYS A 215 -1.88 -12.17 15.26
CA LYS A 215 -3.28 -11.95 15.61
C LYS A 215 -4.11 -11.57 14.38
N ARG A 216 -3.55 -10.75 13.49
CA ARG A 216 -4.20 -10.34 12.24
C ARG A 216 -4.29 -11.49 11.24
N ALA A 217 -3.27 -12.36 11.17
CA ALA A 217 -3.29 -13.55 10.33
C ALA A 217 -4.36 -14.55 10.80
N GLU A 218 -4.43 -14.81 12.11
CA GLU A 218 -5.47 -15.63 12.73
C GLU A 218 -6.87 -15.04 12.52
N LEU A 219 -7.02 -13.72 12.66
CA LEU A 219 -8.29 -13.03 12.38
C LEU A 219 -8.71 -13.23 10.92
N TYR A 220 -7.77 -13.19 9.97
CA TYR A 220 -8.05 -13.36 8.55
C TYR A 220 -8.14 -14.81 8.08
N SER A 221 -7.75 -15.79 8.89
CA SER A 221 -7.98 -17.20 8.59
C SER A 221 -9.37 -17.65 9.03
N ARG A 222 -10.09 -16.86 9.84
CA ARG A 222 -11.48 -17.12 10.18
C ARG A 222 -12.38 -16.82 8.97
N PRO A 223 -13.43 -17.63 8.72
CA PRO A 223 -14.41 -17.30 7.69
C PRO A 223 -15.01 -15.93 8.00
N ALA A 224 -15.22 -15.12 6.95
CA ALA A 224 -15.98 -13.89 7.10
C ALA A 224 -17.37 -14.28 7.63
N TRP A 225 -17.87 -13.59 8.66
CA TRP A 225 -19.28 -13.73 9.03
C TRP A 225 -20.14 -13.28 7.84
N ALA A 226 -21.40 -13.73 7.79
CA ALA A 226 -22.39 -13.43 6.75
C ALA A 226 -22.36 -11.96 6.30
N LEU A 227 -22.82 -11.69 5.05
CA LEU A 227 -22.90 -10.38 4.37
C LEU A 227 -22.46 -9.21 5.26
N ARG A 228 -21.33 -8.58 4.95
CA ARG A 228 -20.73 -7.60 5.86
C ARG A 228 -21.72 -6.47 6.09
N SER A 229 -21.80 -5.90 7.31
CA SER A 229 -22.80 -4.89 7.69
C SER A 229 -23.00 -3.75 6.66
N TYR A 230 -21.95 -3.40 5.93
CA TYR A 230 -21.99 -2.38 4.88
C TYR A 230 -22.47 -2.88 3.50
N GLU A 231 -22.37 -4.17 3.20
CA GLU A 231 -22.92 -4.82 1.98
C GLU A 231 -24.44 -5.00 2.06
N TRP A 232 -25.06 -4.73 3.22
CA TRP A 232 -26.51 -4.70 3.36
C TRP A 232 -27.15 -3.49 2.69
N ILE A 233 -26.44 -2.37 2.55
CA ILE A 233 -27.05 -1.14 2.01
C ILE A 233 -27.33 -1.23 0.51
N PRO A 234 -26.45 -1.77 -0.36
CA PRO A 234 -26.82 -2.09 -1.74
C PRO A 234 -28.01 -3.05 -1.83
N LEU A 235 -28.10 -4.02 -0.90
CA LEU A 235 -29.22 -4.96 -0.81
C LEU A 235 -30.52 -4.27 -0.40
N TRP A 236 -30.50 -3.40 0.61
CA TRP A 236 -31.66 -2.62 1.04
C TRP A 236 -32.10 -1.61 -0.01
N VAL A 237 -31.15 -0.93 -0.66
CA VAL A 237 -31.41 -0.05 -1.80
C VAL A 237 -32.05 -0.86 -2.94
N TRP A 238 -31.55 -2.05 -3.24
CA TRP A 238 -32.15 -2.95 -4.24
C TRP A 238 -33.57 -3.37 -3.87
N LEU A 239 -33.80 -3.84 -2.63
CA LEU A 239 -35.13 -4.23 -2.14
C LEU A 239 -36.12 -3.06 -2.19
N ALA A 240 -35.68 -1.86 -1.80
CA ALA A 240 -36.48 -0.63 -1.91
C ALA A 240 -36.72 -0.23 -3.38
N SER A 241 -35.74 -0.42 -4.26
CA SER A 241 -35.85 -0.17 -5.70
C SER A 241 -36.89 -1.08 -6.33
N PHE A 242 -36.89 -2.37 -5.96
CA PHE A 242 -37.76 -3.39 -6.56
C PHE A 242 -39.24 -3.08 -6.32
N GLY A 243 -39.59 -2.62 -5.12
CA GLY A 243 -40.96 -2.21 -4.80
C GLY A 243 -41.40 -0.90 -5.46
N LEU A 244 -40.47 0.01 -5.75
CA LEU A 244 -40.76 1.35 -6.29
C LEU A 244 -40.64 1.43 -7.82
N ALA A 245 -39.92 0.52 -8.47
CA ALA A 245 -39.63 0.57 -9.90
C ALA A 245 -40.81 0.18 -10.80
N GLY A 246 -41.89 -0.40 -10.27
CA GLY A 246 -43.06 -0.82 -11.04
C GLY A 246 -42.68 -1.71 -12.23
N THR A 247 -43.03 -1.29 -13.46
CA THR A 247 -42.69 -2.01 -14.71
C THR A 247 -41.21 -1.93 -15.09
N ARG A 248 -40.43 -1.06 -14.45
CA ARG A 248 -38.99 -0.86 -14.72
C ARG A 248 -38.09 -1.71 -13.81
N TRP A 249 -38.61 -2.81 -13.23
CA TRP A 249 -37.87 -3.72 -12.34
C TRP A 249 -36.56 -4.23 -12.94
N ALA A 250 -36.45 -4.30 -14.27
CA ALA A 250 -35.23 -4.67 -14.99
C ALA A 250 -34.04 -3.75 -14.64
N LEU A 251 -34.27 -2.51 -14.21
CA LEU A 251 -33.22 -1.59 -13.71
C LEU A 251 -32.48 -2.13 -12.49
N THR A 252 -33.09 -3.07 -11.77
CA THR A 252 -32.54 -3.63 -10.53
C THR A 252 -31.69 -4.89 -10.77
N LEU A 253 -31.70 -5.45 -12.00
CA LEU A 253 -30.99 -6.69 -12.36
C LEU A 253 -29.46 -6.63 -12.21
N PRO A 254 -28.75 -5.54 -12.60
CA PRO A 254 -27.31 -5.45 -12.38
C PRO A 254 -26.93 -5.47 -10.89
N THR A 255 -27.78 -4.90 -10.05
CA THR A 255 -27.62 -4.90 -8.59
C THR A 255 -27.90 -6.28 -8.01
N ALA A 256 -28.97 -6.96 -8.46
CA ALA A 256 -29.29 -8.33 -8.06
C ALA A 256 -28.18 -9.32 -8.45
N ALA A 257 -27.65 -9.22 -9.67
CA ALA A 257 -26.57 -10.06 -10.14
C ALA A 257 -25.24 -9.81 -9.40
N TYR A 258 -24.95 -8.56 -9.04
CA TYR A 258 -23.82 -8.23 -8.17
C TYR A 258 -23.98 -8.83 -6.75
N LEU A 259 -25.19 -8.78 -6.19
CA LEU A 259 -25.50 -9.38 -4.89
C LEU A 259 -25.43 -10.91 -4.92
N ALA A 260 -25.92 -11.53 -6.01
CA ALA A 260 -25.79 -12.97 -6.24
C ALA A 260 -24.32 -13.39 -6.39
N TYR A 261 -23.51 -12.60 -7.09
CA TYR A 261 -22.06 -12.79 -7.15
C TYR A 261 -21.43 -12.73 -5.75
N LEU A 262 -21.76 -11.72 -4.92
CA LEU A 262 -21.25 -11.62 -3.56
C LEU A 262 -21.65 -12.83 -2.69
N LEU A 263 -22.88 -13.31 -2.83
CA LEU A 263 -23.36 -14.50 -2.13
C LEU A 263 -22.59 -15.76 -2.58
N LEU A 264 -22.46 -15.98 -3.89
CA LEU A 264 -21.69 -17.10 -4.44
C LEU A 264 -20.21 -17.04 -4.04
N ASP A 265 -19.64 -15.84 -4.02
CA ASP A 265 -18.26 -15.59 -3.61
C ASP A 265 -18.01 -15.87 -2.12
N ILE A 266 -18.98 -15.58 -1.25
CA ILE A 266 -18.92 -15.94 0.18
C ILE A 266 -18.93 -17.46 0.35
N TRP A 267 -19.72 -18.17 -0.45
CA TRP A 267 -19.95 -19.61 -0.30
C TRP A 267 -18.90 -20.49 -1.00
N LEU A 268 -18.41 -20.08 -2.16
CA LEU A 268 -17.60 -20.93 -3.05
C LEU A 268 -16.10 -20.60 -3.03
N LEU A 269 -15.72 -19.35 -2.72
CA LEU A 269 -14.35 -18.89 -2.89
C LEU A 269 -13.60 -18.72 -1.55
N PRO A 270 -12.47 -19.42 -1.36
CA PRO A 270 -11.68 -19.31 -0.14
C PRO A 270 -11.13 -17.88 0.03
N GLN A 271 -11.17 -17.38 1.26
CA GLN A 271 -10.98 -15.97 1.63
C GLN A 271 -9.48 -15.54 1.64
N GLN A 272 -8.78 -15.77 0.53
CA GLN A 272 -7.35 -15.44 0.37
C GLN A 272 -7.14 -14.00 -0.13
N ARG A 273 -5.90 -13.48 -0.05
CA ARG A 273 -5.58 -12.11 -0.47
C ARG A 273 -5.76 -11.89 -1.97
N LEU A 274 -5.43 -12.89 -2.79
CA LEU A 274 -5.64 -12.82 -4.23
C LEU A 274 -7.14 -12.73 -4.54
N THR A 275 -7.96 -13.51 -3.84
CA THR A 275 -9.43 -13.45 -3.91
C THR A 275 -9.93 -12.04 -3.57
N LYS A 276 -9.30 -11.34 -2.61
CA LYS A 276 -9.64 -9.95 -2.30
C LYS A 276 -9.29 -8.99 -3.42
N VAL A 277 -8.13 -9.12 -4.06
CA VAL A 277 -7.77 -8.29 -5.23
C VAL A 277 -8.74 -8.53 -6.38
N VAL A 278 -9.08 -9.81 -6.66
CA VAL A 278 -10.08 -10.16 -7.67
C VAL A 278 -11.44 -9.56 -7.33
N ARG A 279 -11.88 -9.59 -6.07
CA ARG A 279 -13.14 -8.98 -5.61
C ARG A 279 -13.13 -7.45 -5.65
N ASP A 280 -12.00 -6.84 -5.32
CA ASP A 280 -11.80 -5.39 -5.35
C ASP A 280 -11.84 -4.87 -6.80
N LEU A 281 -11.43 -5.71 -7.77
CA LEU A 281 -11.52 -5.45 -9.20
C LEU A 281 -12.84 -5.94 -9.83
N ALA A 282 -13.55 -6.87 -9.19
CA ALA A 282 -14.80 -7.43 -9.68
C ALA A 282 -15.90 -6.38 -9.78
N LEU A 283 -15.95 -5.44 -8.83
CA LEU A 283 -16.93 -4.36 -8.86
C LEU A 283 -16.68 -3.37 -10.02
N PRO A 284 -15.46 -2.81 -10.22
CA PRO A 284 -15.15 -2.05 -11.43
C PRO A 284 -15.36 -2.82 -12.73
N ALA A 285 -14.99 -4.11 -12.78
CA ALA A 285 -15.19 -4.96 -13.94
C ALA A 285 -16.69 -5.23 -14.22
N TRP A 286 -17.49 -5.41 -13.17
CA TRP A 286 -18.94 -5.57 -13.26
C TRP A 286 -19.62 -4.29 -13.74
N LEU A 287 -19.20 -3.14 -13.22
CA LEU A 287 -19.67 -1.84 -13.69
C LEU A 287 -19.32 -1.64 -15.17
N ALA A 288 -18.11 -2.02 -15.59
CA ALA A 288 -17.69 -1.98 -16.98
C ALA A 288 -18.53 -2.90 -17.89
N ALA A 289 -18.81 -4.12 -17.44
CA ALA A 289 -19.56 -5.11 -18.20
C ALA A 289 -21.06 -4.82 -18.26
N SER A 290 -21.66 -4.30 -17.19
CA SER A 290 -23.10 -4.01 -17.11
C SER A 290 -23.49 -2.69 -17.78
N TYR A 291 -22.53 -1.79 -17.99
CA TYR A 291 -22.78 -0.47 -18.55
C TYR A 291 -23.40 -0.49 -19.97
N PRO A 292 -22.86 -1.24 -20.96
CA PRO A 292 -23.44 -1.28 -22.30
C PRO A 292 -24.85 -1.86 -22.33
N TRP A 293 -25.10 -2.90 -21.54
CA TRP A 293 -26.43 -3.51 -21.41
C TRP A 293 -27.45 -2.53 -20.82
N ALA A 294 -27.06 -1.78 -19.78
CA ALA A 294 -27.94 -0.78 -19.19
C ALA A 294 -28.27 0.33 -20.17
N VAL A 295 -27.29 0.79 -20.97
CA VAL A 295 -27.53 1.77 -22.03
C VAL A 295 -28.51 1.24 -23.08
N ALA A 296 -28.28 0.02 -23.59
CA ALA A 296 -29.14 -0.58 -24.61
C ALA A 296 -30.59 -0.78 -24.16
N THR A 297 -30.80 -1.00 -22.86
CA THR A 297 -32.12 -1.32 -22.30
C THR A 297 -32.93 -0.06 -21.95
N PHE A 298 -32.26 1.02 -21.55
CA PHE A 298 -32.93 2.17 -20.92
C PHE A 298 -32.72 3.50 -21.62
N VAL A 299 -31.73 3.60 -22.52
CA VAL A 299 -31.52 4.81 -23.33
C VAL A 299 -32.29 4.65 -24.64
N PRO A 300 -33.06 5.66 -25.09
CA PRO A 300 -33.77 5.61 -26.37
C PRO A 300 -32.81 5.30 -27.53
N PRO A 301 -33.21 4.49 -28.54
CA PRO A 301 -32.33 4.01 -29.61
C PRO A 301 -31.52 5.12 -30.31
N GLY A 302 -32.11 6.29 -30.52
CA GLY A 302 -31.45 7.44 -31.15
C GLY A 302 -30.38 8.14 -30.30
N ALA A 303 -30.33 7.86 -28.99
CA ALA A 303 -29.36 8.45 -28.04
C ALA A 303 -28.31 7.44 -27.54
N GLN A 304 -28.46 6.15 -27.85
CA GLN A 304 -27.59 5.08 -27.36
C GLN A 304 -26.14 5.23 -27.83
N ALA A 305 -25.93 5.55 -29.12
CA ALA A 305 -24.58 5.74 -29.69
C ALA A 305 -23.84 6.89 -29.00
N ALA A 306 -24.50 8.03 -28.80
CA ALA A 306 -23.94 9.16 -28.04
C ALA A 306 -23.64 8.80 -26.58
N PHE A 307 -24.45 7.94 -25.95
CA PHE A 307 -24.19 7.44 -24.60
C PHE A 307 -23.02 6.46 -24.51
N LEU A 308 -22.79 5.61 -25.52
CA LEU A 308 -21.67 4.66 -25.53
C LEU A 308 -20.35 5.36 -25.88
N ASP A 309 -20.37 6.27 -26.85
CA ASP A 309 -19.19 6.95 -27.39
C ASP A 309 -18.69 8.08 -26.45
N ALA A 310 -19.61 8.85 -25.86
CA ALA A 310 -19.28 9.89 -24.88
C ALA A 310 -18.94 9.35 -23.47
N LYS A 311 -18.96 8.02 -23.23
CA LYS A 311 -18.88 7.47 -21.86
C LYS A 311 -17.98 6.24 -21.69
N ALA A 312 -17.46 5.65 -22.76
CA ALA A 312 -16.37 4.67 -22.69
C ALA A 312 -15.08 5.26 -22.09
N TRP A 313 -14.76 6.52 -22.41
CA TRP A 313 -13.65 7.25 -21.80
C TRP A 313 -13.92 7.62 -20.34
N LEU A 314 -15.18 7.74 -19.89
CA LEU A 314 -15.54 7.99 -18.49
C LEU A 314 -15.42 6.75 -17.61
N LEU A 315 -15.79 5.58 -18.14
CA LEU A 315 -15.46 4.29 -17.54
C LEU A 315 -13.93 4.12 -17.50
N GLY A 316 -13.23 4.50 -18.57
CA GLY A 316 -11.78 4.59 -18.63
C GLY A 316 -11.19 5.57 -17.60
N LEU A 317 -11.80 6.74 -17.38
CA LEU A 317 -11.39 7.75 -16.41
C LEU A 317 -11.72 7.35 -14.98
N ALA A 318 -12.77 6.56 -14.77
CA ALA A 318 -13.17 6.01 -13.49
C ALA A 318 -12.30 4.82 -13.08
N LEU A 319 -11.96 3.95 -14.03
CA LEU A 319 -10.91 2.95 -13.87
C LEU A 319 -9.56 3.63 -13.70
N ALA A 320 -9.27 4.69 -14.46
CA ALA A 320 -8.03 5.46 -14.33
C ALA A 320 -7.96 6.27 -13.04
N SER A 321 -9.07 6.76 -12.47
CA SER A 321 -9.13 7.47 -11.17
C SER A 321 -9.15 6.52 -9.98
N ALA A 322 -9.72 5.32 -10.15
CA ALA A 322 -9.50 4.17 -9.28
C ALA A 322 -8.03 3.70 -9.28
N LEU A 323 -7.36 3.85 -10.43
CA LEU A 323 -5.94 3.56 -10.63
C LEU A 323 -5.05 4.81 -10.45
N PHE A 324 -5.58 6.01 -10.20
CA PHE A 324 -4.79 7.24 -10.11
C PHE A 324 -4.30 7.38 -8.67
N PRO A 325 -3.02 7.04 -8.39
CA PRO A 325 -2.70 6.31 -7.16
C PRO A 325 -1.69 7.02 -6.25
N PHE A 326 -1.38 8.30 -6.43
CA PHE A 326 -0.30 8.91 -5.65
C PHE A 326 -0.84 9.53 -4.36
N HIS A 327 -0.82 8.71 -3.30
CA HIS A 327 -0.89 9.08 -1.87
C HIS A 327 -2.11 8.65 -1.05
N TRP A 328 -2.76 7.52 -1.38
CA TRP A 328 -3.48 6.83 -0.30
C TRP A 328 -2.45 6.23 0.65
N THR A 329 -2.27 6.89 1.80
CA THR A 329 -1.37 6.44 2.88
C THR A 329 -1.79 5.08 3.46
N SER A 330 -3.02 4.64 3.17
CA SER A 330 -3.63 3.42 3.64
C SER A 330 -4.46 2.72 2.55
N TYR A 331 -4.27 1.41 2.38
CA TYR A 331 -5.11 0.53 1.54
C TYR A 331 -6.61 0.69 1.86
N TYR A 332 -6.93 1.03 3.11
CA TYR A 332 -8.31 1.20 3.53
C TYR A 332 -8.98 2.40 2.89
N ASP A 333 -8.28 3.52 2.72
CA ASP A 333 -8.85 4.74 2.17
C ASP A 333 -9.15 4.58 0.68
N ALA A 334 -8.27 3.89 -0.06
CA ALA A 334 -8.51 3.50 -1.44
C ALA A 334 -9.77 2.60 -1.57
N GLN A 335 -9.93 1.63 -0.67
CA GLN A 335 -11.12 0.78 -0.61
C GLN A 335 -12.41 1.56 -0.31
N ARG A 336 -12.36 2.54 0.59
CA ARG A 336 -13.53 3.39 0.90
C ARG A 336 -13.98 4.19 -0.32
N PHE A 337 -13.02 4.77 -1.04
CA PHE A 337 -13.27 5.57 -2.23
C PHE A 337 -13.89 4.74 -3.36
N LEU A 338 -13.29 3.59 -3.70
CA LEU A 338 -13.78 2.70 -4.76
C LEU A 338 -15.21 2.22 -4.52
N ARG A 339 -15.53 1.90 -3.26
CA ARG A 339 -16.86 1.41 -2.89
C ARG A 339 -17.88 2.54 -2.81
N GLY A 340 -17.46 3.75 -2.44
CA GLY A 340 -18.29 4.95 -2.54
C GLY A 340 -18.67 5.27 -3.99
N LEU A 341 -17.75 5.12 -4.95
CA LEU A 341 -18.05 5.27 -6.39
C LEU A 341 -19.14 4.29 -6.84
N ALA A 342 -19.02 3.02 -6.46
CA ALA A 342 -20.02 2.02 -6.78
C ALA A 342 -21.38 2.28 -6.13
N MET A 343 -21.40 2.74 -4.88
CA MET A 343 -22.66 3.13 -4.23
C MET A 343 -23.29 4.35 -4.93
N GLY A 344 -22.48 5.32 -5.36
CA GLY A 344 -22.94 6.42 -6.20
C GLY A 344 -23.57 5.93 -7.51
N TYR A 345 -23.01 4.91 -8.13
CA TYR A 345 -23.61 4.28 -9.32
C TYR A 345 -24.97 3.64 -9.03
N LEU A 346 -25.09 2.87 -7.95
CA LEU A 346 -26.35 2.22 -7.59
C LEU A 346 -27.43 3.23 -7.16
N ALA A 347 -27.04 4.26 -6.41
CA ALA A 347 -27.93 5.35 -5.99
C ALA A 347 -28.48 6.12 -7.20
N LEU A 348 -27.70 6.27 -8.27
CA LEU A 348 -28.19 6.84 -9.52
C LEU A 348 -29.33 6.01 -10.11
N TRP A 349 -29.11 4.71 -10.28
CA TRP A 349 -30.11 3.83 -10.90
C TRP A 349 -31.39 3.79 -10.08
N TRP A 350 -31.27 3.92 -8.76
CA TRP A 350 -32.41 4.09 -7.89
C TRP A 350 -33.15 5.42 -8.13
N LEU A 351 -32.42 6.54 -8.22
CA LEU A 351 -33.02 7.85 -8.52
C LEU A 351 -33.69 7.89 -9.91
N GLU A 352 -33.09 7.25 -10.91
CA GLU A 352 -33.66 7.06 -12.25
C GLU A 352 -34.92 6.18 -12.23
N ALA A 353 -34.91 5.11 -11.42
CA ALA A 353 -36.05 4.20 -11.32
C ALA A 353 -37.28 4.86 -10.69
N ILE A 354 -37.09 5.77 -9.73
CA ILE A 354 -38.19 6.42 -9.00
C ILE A 354 -38.72 7.67 -9.73
N ARG A 355 -37.93 8.27 -10.63
CA ARG A 355 -38.40 9.43 -11.40
C ARG A 355 -39.12 9.02 -12.69
N PRO A 356 -40.38 9.47 -12.89
CA PRO A 356 -41.12 9.22 -14.13
C PRO A 356 -40.40 9.79 -15.37
N GLU A 357 -39.84 10.99 -15.25
CA GLU A 357 -39.18 11.76 -16.32
C GLU A 357 -37.69 11.40 -16.52
N GLY A 358 -37.12 10.57 -15.64
CA GLY A 358 -35.69 10.27 -15.57
C GLY A 358 -34.85 11.45 -15.07
N LEU A 359 -33.56 11.24 -14.87
CA LEU A 359 -32.61 12.34 -14.70
C LEU A 359 -32.01 12.70 -16.06
N GLY A 360 -31.89 14.00 -16.35
CA GLY A 360 -31.41 14.46 -17.65
C GLY A 360 -29.94 14.12 -17.94
N TYR A 361 -29.18 13.70 -16.93
CA TYR A 361 -27.74 13.51 -17.00
C TYR A 361 -27.32 12.10 -16.57
N GLY A 362 -26.24 11.62 -17.18
CA GLY A 362 -25.75 10.26 -16.94
C GLY A 362 -25.04 10.06 -15.60
N PRO A 363 -24.60 8.83 -15.30
CA PRO A 363 -23.93 8.43 -14.05
C PRO A 363 -22.73 9.27 -13.61
N HIS A 364 -22.08 9.91 -14.58
CA HIS A 364 -20.88 10.71 -14.37
C HIS A 364 -21.11 11.93 -13.47
N VAL A 365 -22.30 12.52 -13.47
CA VAL A 365 -22.59 13.69 -12.64
C VAL A 365 -22.64 13.31 -11.16
N LEU A 366 -23.35 12.23 -10.81
CA LEU A 366 -23.41 11.75 -9.42
C LEU A 366 -22.03 11.31 -8.92
N TRP A 367 -21.25 10.69 -9.79
CA TRP A 367 -19.89 10.26 -9.46
C TRP A 367 -18.97 11.44 -9.16
N LEU A 368 -18.99 12.48 -9.99
CA LEU A 368 -18.19 13.68 -9.77
C LEU A 368 -18.65 14.43 -8.52
N SER A 369 -19.95 14.48 -8.25
CA SER A 369 -20.49 15.01 -6.99
C SER A 369 -19.99 14.25 -5.77
N PHE A 370 -19.94 12.91 -5.82
CA PHE A 370 -19.32 12.09 -4.77
C PHE A 370 -17.81 12.36 -4.66
N VAL A 371 -17.08 12.41 -5.77
CA VAL A 371 -15.62 12.64 -5.79
C VAL A 371 -15.29 14.00 -5.17
N VAL A 372 -16.04 15.05 -5.51
CA VAL A 372 -15.91 16.39 -4.91
C VAL A 372 -16.18 16.33 -3.40
N ALA A 373 -17.32 15.75 -3.00
CA ALA A 373 -17.68 15.64 -1.58
C ALA A 373 -16.64 14.86 -0.78
N TYR A 374 -16.12 13.76 -1.35
CA TYR A 374 -15.13 12.89 -0.71
C TYR A 374 -13.76 13.56 -0.62
N ALA A 375 -13.31 14.22 -1.69
CA ALA A 375 -12.06 14.97 -1.70
C ALA A 375 -12.06 16.11 -0.66
N LEU A 376 -13.15 16.87 -0.59
CA LEU A 376 -13.35 17.94 0.41
C LEU A 376 -13.39 17.42 1.85
N ALA A 377 -13.99 16.26 2.05
CA ALA A 377 -14.16 15.66 3.37
C ALA A 377 -12.88 14.99 3.92
N VAL A 378 -12.06 14.39 3.05
CA VAL A 378 -10.85 13.63 3.44
C VAL A 378 -9.58 14.49 3.35
N ARG A 379 -9.57 15.54 2.52
CA ARG A 379 -8.48 16.53 2.41
C ARG A 379 -7.07 15.92 2.18
N HIS A 380 -6.95 14.98 1.25
CA HIS A 380 -5.65 14.39 0.84
C HIS A 380 -4.78 15.38 0.02
N LEU A 381 -3.47 15.18 -0.08
CA LEU A 381 -2.49 16.17 -0.62
C LEU A 381 -2.89 16.90 -1.93
N HIS A 382 -3.66 16.27 -2.82
CA HIS A 382 -4.07 16.82 -4.12
C HIS A 382 -5.57 17.15 -4.22
N TRP A 383 -6.31 17.14 -3.10
CA TRP A 383 -7.74 17.42 -3.07
C TRP A 383 -8.15 18.73 -3.76
N PRO A 384 -7.38 19.85 -3.71
CA PRO A 384 -7.79 21.08 -4.37
C PRO A 384 -7.81 20.97 -5.90
N LEU A 385 -6.87 20.22 -6.49
CA LEU A 385 -6.79 19.98 -7.93
C LEU A 385 -7.93 19.06 -8.42
N VAL A 386 -8.17 17.98 -7.67
CA VAL A 386 -9.26 17.03 -7.97
C VAL A 386 -10.61 17.72 -7.86
N THR A 387 -10.83 18.50 -6.80
CA THR A 387 -12.06 19.27 -6.60
C THR A 387 -12.23 20.34 -7.67
N ALA A 388 -11.17 21.11 -8.01
CA ALA A 388 -11.25 22.13 -9.05
C ALA A 388 -11.57 21.53 -10.43
N GLY A 389 -10.92 20.42 -10.81
CA GLY A 389 -11.19 19.74 -12.09
C GLY A 389 -12.60 19.17 -12.17
N ALA A 390 -13.08 18.54 -11.09
CA ALA A 390 -14.44 18.01 -11.04
C ALA A 390 -15.51 19.12 -11.03
N LEU A 391 -15.28 20.23 -10.32
CA LEU A 391 -16.17 21.40 -10.36
C LEU A 391 -16.17 22.10 -11.73
N ALA A 392 -15.02 22.21 -12.39
CA ALA A 392 -14.93 22.76 -13.75
C ALA A 392 -15.72 21.89 -14.74
N TYR A 393 -15.59 20.56 -14.64
CA TYR A 393 -16.36 19.63 -15.46
C TYR A 393 -17.87 19.73 -15.18
N LEU A 394 -18.30 19.76 -13.92
CA LEU A 394 -19.70 19.99 -13.57
C LEU A 394 -20.18 21.34 -14.14
N SER A 395 -19.40 22.41 -13.99
CA SER A 395 -19.74 23.74 -14.53
C SER A 395 -19.85 23.77 -16.06
N MET A 396 -19.11 22.91 -16.77
CA MET A 396 -19.24 22.76 -18.22
C MET A 396 -20.61 22.17 -18.62
N PHE A 397 -21.16 21.22 -17.84
CA PHE A 397 -22.49 20.67 -18.11
C PHE A 397 -23.62 21.65 -17.79
N TRP A 398 -23.42 22.56 -16.84
CA TRP A 398 -24.33 23.68 -16.63
C TRP A 398 -24.46 24.55 -17.89
N LEU A 399 -23.33 24.86 -18.53
CA LEU A 399 -23.29 25.68 -19.75
C LEU A 399 -23.99 25.00 -20.93
N LEU A 400 -23.97 23.66 -20.99
CA LEU A 400 -24.55 22.91 -22.11
C LEU A 400 -26.06 22.67 -21.98
N SER A 401 -26.60 22.63 -20.75
CA SER A 401 -28.02 22.32 -20.50
C SER A 401 -28.61 23.07 -19.27
N PRO A 402 -28.64 24.41 -19.28
CA PRO A 402 -28.99 25.21 -18.09
C PRO A 402 -30.42 24.98 -17.59
N GLU A 403 -31.36 24.67 -18.50
CA GLU A 403 -32.80 24.48 -18.24
C GLU A 403 -33.11 23.39 -17.19
N ARG A 404 -32.34 22.29 -17.19
CA ARG A 404 -32.53 21.12 -16.29
C ARG A 404 -31.53 21.07 -15.14
N TRP A 405 -30.52 21.93 -15.19
CA TRP A 405 -29.38 21.87 -14.28
C TRP A 405 -29.78 22.15 -12.83
N ALA A 406 -30.56 23.20 -12.59
CA ALA A 406 -30.88 23.64 -11.23
C ALA A 406 -31.69 22.59 -10.45
N SER A 407 -32.66 21.94 -11.10
CA SER A 407 -33.47 20.90 -10.48
C SER A 407 -32.67 19.63 -10.25
N ASP A 408 -31.90 19.17 -11.22
CA ASP A 408 -31.24 17.85 -11.17
C ASP A 408 -29.96 17.86 -10.34
N MET A 409 -29.22 18.98 -10.32
CA MET A 409 -27.99 19.10 -9.52
C MET A 409 -28.22 19.01 -8.03
N LEU A 410 -29.33 19.52 -7.51
CA LEU A 410 -29.63 19.39 -6.08
C LEU A 410 -29.73 17.92 -5.67
N TYR A 411 -30.29 17.07 -6.53
CA TYR A 411 -30.32 15.63 -6.30
C TYR A 411 -28.95 15.00 -6.43
N TYR A 412 -28.15 15.36 -7.44
CA TYR A 412 -26.81 14.82 -7.60
C TYR A 412 -25.85 15.23 -6.48
N ALA A 413 -25.91 16.49 -6.05
CA ALA A 413 -25.11 17.00 -4.94
C ALA A 413 -25.55 16.37 -3.62
N GLY A 414 -26.87 16.31 -3.36
CA GLY A 414 -27.44 15.67 -2.17
C GLY A 414 -27.09 14.18 -2.08
N ALA A 415 -27.24 13.45 -3.18
CA ALA A 415 -26.89 12.04 -3.25
C ALA A 415 -25.36 11.82 -3.17
N GLY A 416 -24.55 12.67 -3.79
CA GLY A 416 -23.09 12.63 -3.67
C GLY A 416 -22.61 12.83 -2.23
N VAL A 417 -23.20 13.80 -1.51
CA VAL A 417 -22.95 14.05 -0.09
C VAL A 417 -23.44 12.90 0.77
N ALA A 418 -24.62 12.34 0.51
CA ALA A 418 -25.15 11.19 1.23
C ALA A 418 -24.25 9.94 1.05
N VAL A 419 -23.79 9.67 -0.17
CA VAL A 419 -22.85 8.58 -0.47
C VAL A 419 -21.49 8.83 0.20
N CYS A 420 -21.01 10.07 0.22
CA CYS A 420 -19.80 10.43 0.97
C CYS A 420 -19.98 10.25 2.48
N GLY A 421 -21.13 10.66 3.02
CA GLY A 421 -21.51 10.47 4.42
C GLY A 421 -21.52 8.99 4.77
N TYR A 422 -22.13 8.15 3.93
CA TYR A 422 -22.11 6.70 4.03
C TYR A 422 -20.68 6.12 3.98
N ALA A 423 -19.87 6.52 2.98
CA ALA A 423 -18.50 6.04 2.85
C ALA A 423 -17.60 6.42 4.06
N ARG A 424 -17.96 7.45 4.82
CA ARG A 424 -17.30 7.87 6.05
C ARG A 424 -17.90 7.25 7.32
N SER A 425 -19.23 7.13 7.39
CA SER A 425 -19.97 6.61 8.55
C SER A 425 -19.88 5.10 8.67
N VAL A 426 -19.75 4.41 7.53
CA VAL A 426 -19.23 3.06 7.47
C VAL A 426 -17.79 3.15 7.94
N LYS A 427 -17.60 2.91 9.24
CA LYS A 427 -16.34 2.33 9.71
C LYS A 427 -16.20 1.08 8.87
N PHE A 428 -15.37 1.11 7.83
CA PHE A 428 -15.09 -0.09 7.06
C PHE A 428 -14.54 -1.09 8.05
N VAL A 429 -15.43 -2.00 8.40
CA VAL A 429 -15.28 -3.06 9.37
C VAL A 429 -14.33 -4.08 8.74
N ALA A 430 -13.07 -3.69 8.54
CA ALA A 430 -11.98 -4.56 8.93
C ALA A 430 -11.81 -4.52 10.46
N HIS A 431 -12.41 -3.51 11.11
CA HIS A 431 -12.83 -3.59 12.50
C HIS A 431 -14.26 -4.11 12.59
N ASP A 432 -14.41 -5.43 12.62
CA ASP A 432 -15.61 -6.06 13.18
C ASP A 432 -15.91 -5.43 14.53
N GLY A 433 -17.20 -5.33 14.89
CA GLY A 433 -17.68 -4.97 16.22
C GLY A 433 -17.27 -5.99 17.30
N ARG A 434 -15.97 -6.28 17.39
CA ARG A 434 -15.29 -7.21 18.30
C ARG A 434 -14.14 -6.50 19.03
N LEU A 435 -14.23 -5.17 19.12
CA LEU A 435 -13.57 -4.35 20.14
C LEU A 435 -14.60 -3.84 21.17
N ALA A 436 -15.66 -4.64 21.41
CA ALA A 436 -16.33 -4.60 22.70
C ALA A 436 -15.54 -5.51 23.64
#